data_AF-X6HDH0-F1
#
_entry.id   AF-X6HDH0-F1
#
_cell.length_a   1.000
_cell.length_b   1.000
_cell.length_c   1.000
_cell.angle_alpha   90.00
_cell.angle_beta   90.00
_cell.angle_gamma   90.00
#
_symmetry.space_group_name_H-M   'P 1'
#
loop_
_entity.id
_entity.type
_entity.pdbx_description
1 polymer ?
#
loop_
_entity_poly.entity_id
_entity_poly.type
_entity_poly.pdbx_seq_one_letter_code
_entity_poly.pdbx_strand_id
1 'polypeptide(L)'
;MAFAGGAFYVIGSHGRPRHESGVDAAAEVEARVMASSEIFRIRFAPDSIDMTTGKLMAEPEKRRSTELPAIVRAQPELAPFAQSPLEENGLTIEGVAVRDGALLAGLRGPVLEGNRAVILSVPLGMLFDHGPGGATLLKLELGVDGEGHARGVRDLLAYQGKLLVLAGPVNDPPEGQPIKLGDYSVFSDGDQADKLLDLEGYGAEIKPEALLPLGEADGRLRALLLFDGPAGGQPTPVEFGLK
;
A
#
# COMPACT_ATOMS: atom_id res chain seq x y z
N MET A 1 -3.62 5.58 1.14
CA MET A 1 -3.38 7.00 1.48
C MET A 1 -2.76 7.07 2.87
N ALA A 2 -1.85 8.01 3.14
CA ALA A 2 -1.23 8.19 4.46
C ALA A 2 -1.43 9.60 5.00
N PHE A 3 -1.37 9.78 6.33
CA PHE A 3 -1.35 11.09 6.97
C PHE A 3 -0.12 11.25 7.88
N ALA A 4 0.67 12.30 7.66
CA ALA A 4 1.82 12.62 8.51
C ALA A 4 2.21 14.10 8.40
N GLY A 5 2.63 14.69 9.53
CA GLY A 5 3.13 16.07 9.55
C GLY A 5 2.14 17.11 9.02
N GLY A 6 0.83 16.91 9.27
CA GLY A 6 -0.24 17.79 8.81
C GLY A 6 -0.55 17.71 7.32
N ALA A 7 -0.09 16.67 6.63
CA ALA A 7 -0.33 16.45 5.20
C ALA A 7 -0.86 15.04 4.93
N PHE A 8 -1.74 14.94 3.94
CA PHE A 8 -2.11 13.67 3.32
C PHE A 8 -1.17 13.36 2.16
N TYR A 9 -0.75 12.11 2.06
CA TYR A 9 0.03 11.59 0.96
C TYR A 9 -0.82 10.57 0.22
N VAL A 10 -1.08 10.86 -1.05
CA VAL A 10 -1.93 10.05 -1.92
C VAL A 10 -1.06 9.52 -3.04
N ILE A 11 -1.13 8.21 -3.23
CA ILE A 11 -0.53 7.52 -4.36
C ILE A 11 -1.68 7.01 -5.23
N GLY A 12 -1.58 7.20 -6.54
CA GLY A 12 -2.51 6.59 -7.51
C GLY A 12 -2.41 5.06 -7.50
N SER A 13 -3.20 4.37 -8.34
CA SER A 13 -2.95 2.95 -8.58
C SER A 13 -1.69 2.81 -9.45
N HIS A 14 -0.60 2.31 -8.86
CA HIS A 14 0.65 2.10 -9.59
C HIS A 14 0.75 0.63 -9.94
N GLY A 15 -0.01 0.16 -10.91
CA GLY A 15 0.10 -1.21 -11.44
C GLY A 15 -0.23 -1.22 -12.92
N ARG A 16 0.42 -2.11 -13.68
CA ARG A 16 0.04 -2.33 -15.08
C ARG A 16 -1.35 -2.96 -15.10
N PRO A 17 -2.34 -2.38 -15.83
CA PRO A 17 -3.66 -2.98 -15.94
C PRO A 17 -3.58 -4.42 -16.46
N ARG A 18 -4.54 -5.26 -16.05
CA ARG A 18 -4.74 -6.59 -16.66
C ARG A 18 -4.83 -6.42 -18.18
N HIS A 19 -4.40 -7.42 -18.94
CA HIS A 19 -4.61 -7.46 -20.39
C HIS A 19 -6.09 -7.21 -20.71
N GLU A 20 -6.48 -5.96 -21.00
CA GLU A 20 -7.71 -5.67 -21.73
C GLU A 20 -7.54 -6.38 -23.07
N SER A 21 -8.57 -7.09 -23.52
CA SER A 21 -8.55 -7.83 -24.78
C SER A 21 -8.39 -6.85 -25.95
N GLY A 22 -7.15 -6.51 -26.25
CA GLY A 22 -6.70 -5.52 -27.22
C GLY A 22 -5.19 -5.42 -27.12
N VAL A 23 -4.49 -5.46 -28.26
CA VAL A 23 -3.04 -5.25 -28.28
C VAL A 23 -2.79 -3.76 -28.10
N ASP A 24 -2.94 -3.26 -26.87
CA ASP A 24 -2.46 -1.91 -26.57
C ASP A 24 -0.96 -1.91 -26.82
N ALA A 25 -0.49 -0.97 -27.64
CA ALA A 25 0.92 -0.84 -27.94
C ALA A 25 1.68 -0.62 -26.62
N ALA A 26 2.87 -1.21 -26.48
CA ALA A 26 3.69 -1.07 -25.26
C ALA A 26 3.85 0.39 -24.79
N ALA A 27 3.87 1.34 -25.72
CA ALA A 27 3.92 2.78 -25.45
C ALA A 27 2.64 3.36 -24.81
N GLU A 28 1.45 2.84 -25.14
CA GLU A 28 0.17 3.28 -24.58
C GLU A 28 -0.02 2.76 -23.15
N VAL A 29 0.41 1.51 -22.91
CA VAL A 29 0.49 0.93 -21.57
C VAL A 29 1.50 1.67 -20.71
N GLU A 30 2.68 1.99 -21.26
CA GLU A 30 3.70 2.78 -20.58
C GLU A 30 3.20 4.19 -20.24
N ALA A 31 2.46 4.85 -21.14
CA ALA A 31 1.84 6.14 -20.88
C ALA A 31 0.80 6.06 -19.75
N ARG A 32 -0.04 5.01 -19.70
CA ARG A 32 -1.00 4.77 -18.61
C ARG A 32 -0.31 4.53 -17.27
N VAL A 33 0.72 3.69 -17.22
CA VAL A 33 1.50 3.42 -15.99
C VAL A 33 2.22 4.68 -15.51
N MET A 34 2.80 5.46 -16.42
CA MET A 34 3.44 6.74 -16.07
C MET A 34 2.44 7.80 -15.61
N ALA A 35 1.23 7.83 -16.19
CA ALA A 35 0.16 8.75 -15.81
C ALA A 35 -0.53 8.36 -14.49
N SER A 36 -0.59 7.07 -14.15
CA SER A 36 -1.13 6.60 -12.87
C SER A 36 -0.09 6.66 -11.75
N SER A 37 1.19 6.87 -12.08
CA SER A 37 2.28 6.87 -11.13
C SER A 37 2.52 8.19 -10.37
N GLU A 38 1.49 9.01 -10.19
CA GLU A 38 1.60 10.30 -9.52
C GLU A 38 1.46 10.17 -7.99
N ILE A 39 2.27 10.96 -7.26
CA ILE A 39 2.11 11.13 -5.81
C ILE A 39 1.68 12.57 -5.53
N PHE A 40 0.69 12.73 -4.66
CA PHE A 40 0.24 14.03 -4.19
C PHE A 40 0.52 14.20 -2.70
N ARG A 41 1.02 15.37 -2.33
CA ARG A 41 1.00 15.89 -0.96
C ARG A 41 -0.08 16.94 -0.86
N ILE A 42 -1.05 16.72 0.01
CA ILE A 42 -2.22 17.59 0.20
C ILE A 42 -2.21 18.14 1.62
N ARG A 43 -2.21 19.47 1.77
CA ARG A 43 -2.27 20.15 3.07
C ARG A 43 -3.53 21.02 3.16
N PHE A 44 -4.23 20.89 4.28
CA PHE A 44 -5.39 21.71 4.60
C PHE A 44 -4.95 22.82 5.55
N ALA A 45 -5.36 24.06 5.29
CA ALA A 45 -5.17 25.13 6.26
C ALA A 45 -6.08 24.88 7.48
N PRO A 46 -5.66 25.24 8.70
CA PRO A 46 -6.45 24.98 9.92
C PRO A 46 -7.90 25.49 9.88
N ASP A 47 -8.16 26.55 9.13
CA ASP A 47 -9.47 27.21 8.95
C ASP A 47 -10.16 26.88 7.61
N SER A 48 -9.59 25.96 6.82
CA SER A 48 -10.14 25.56 5.52
C SER A 48 -11.28 24.54 5.60
N ILE A 49 -11.66 24.09 6.80
CA ILE A 49 -12.72 23.10 7.02
C ILE A 49 -13.72 23.66 8.02
N ASP A 50 -14.99 23.72 7.61
CA ASP A 50 -16.09 23.94 8.54
C ASP A 50 -16.30 22.65 9.36
N MET A 51 -15.87 22.66 10.61
CA MET A 51 -15.97 21.50 11.51
C MET A 51 -17.41 21.10 11.86
N THR A 52 -18.40 21.96 11.60
CA THR A 52 -19.82 21.66 11.80
C THR A 52 -20.38 20.88 10.62
N THR A 53 -20.03 21.27 9.40
CA THR A 53 -20.59 20.69 8.17
C THR A 53 -19.66 19.70 7.46
N GLY A 54 -18.39 19.66 7.84
CA GLY A 54 -17.33 18.91 7.18
C GLY A 54 -16.93 19.46 5.79
N LYS A 55 -17.43 20.64 5.42
CA LYS A 55 -17.19 21.22 4.08
C LYS A 55 -15.88 21.97 4.01
N LEU A 56 -15.24 21.88 2.85
CA LEU A 56 -14.09 22.71 2.51
C LEU A 56 -14.53 24.16 2.28
N MET A 57 -13.90 25.07 2.99
CA MET A 57 -14.07 26.53 2.89
C MET A 57 -13.01 27.17 1.99
N ALA A 58 -11.88 26.49 1.79
CA ALA A 58 -10.82 26.90 0.88
C ALA A 58 -10.19 25.67 0.20
N GLU A 59 -9.53 25.89 -0.94
CA GLU A 59 -8.80 24.81 -1.60
C GLU A 59 -7.56 24.40 -0.78
N PRO A 60 -7.29 23.10 -0.65
CA PRO A 60 -6.05 22.63 -0.03
C PRO A 60 -4.84 22.93 -0.93
N GLU A 61 -3.67 23.13 -0.31
CA GLU A 61 -2.39 23.10 -1.02
C GLU A 61 -2.19 21.69 -1.57
N LYS A 62 -2.07 21.56 -2.89
CA LYS A 62 -1.80 20.30 -3.59
C LYS A 62 -0.45 20.41 -4.26
N ARG A 63 0.48 19.54 -3.89
CA ARG A 63 1.78 19.40 -4.56
C ARG A 63 1.90 18.03 -5.20
N ARG A 64 2.10 18.02 -6.51
CA ARG A 64 2.30 16.80 -7.30
C ARG A 64 3.78 16.45 -7.39
N SER A 65 4.09 15.16 -7.39
CA SER A 65 5.40 14.60 -7.69
C SER A 65 5.29 13.50 -8.75
N THR A 66 6.27 13.48 -9.67
CA THR A 66 6.46 12.47 -10.71
C THR A 66 7.79 11.75 -10.59
N GLU A 67 8.46 11.85 -9.43
CA GLU A 67 9.82 11.32 -9.22
C GLU A 67 9.84 9.80 -9.02
N LEU A 68 8.76 9.24 -8.48
CA LEU A 68 8.70 7.83 -8.06
C LEU A 68 9.05 6.83 -9.18
N PRO A 69 8.56 6.96 -10.44
CA PRO A 69 8.94 6.04 -11.52
C PRO A 69 10.44 6.02 -11.83
N ALA A 70 11.11 7.17 -11.76
CA ALA A 70 12.56 7.24 -11.99
C ALA A 70 13.31 6.57 -10.82
N ILE A 71 12.86 6.81 -9.59
CA ILE A 71 13.43 6.20 -8.39
C ILE A 71 13.28 4.67 -8.42
N VAL A 72 12.10 4.16 -8.80
CA VAL A 72 11.84 2.73 -8.97
C VAL A 72 12.77 2.11 -10.01
N ARG A 73 12.89 2.72 -11.19
CA ARG A 73 13.80 2.22 -12.27
C ARG A 73 15.28 2.26 -11.86
N ALA A 74 15.65 3.16 -10.95
CA ALA A 74 17.00 3.24 -10.42
C ALA A 74 17.32 2.14 -9.37
N GLN A 75 16.32 1.42 -8.86
CA GLN A 75 16.53 0.28 -7.96
C GLN A 75 16.81 -1.00 -8.75
N PRO A 76 18.02 -1.59 -8.68
CA PRO A 76 18.37 -2.77 -9.48
C PRO A 76 17.44 -3.98 -9.27
N GLU A 77 16.91 -4.14 -8.05
CA GLU A 77 16.02 -5.26 -7.69
C GLU A 77 14.57 -5.04 -8.13
N LEU A 78 14.16 -3.80 -8.41
CA LEU A 78 12.79 -3.49 -8.87
C LEU A 78 12.71 -3.22 -10.37
N ALA A 79 13.79 -2.73 -10.97
CA ALA A 79 13.84 -2.38 -12.39
C ALA A 79 13.33 -3.49 -13.33
N PRO A 80 13.64 -4.79 -13.12
CA PRO A 80 13.12 -5.86 -13.97
C PRO A 80 11.60 -6.02 -13.95
N PHE A 81 10.93 -5.60 -12.88
CA PHE A 81 9.49 -5.76 -12.67
C PHE A 81 8.68 -4.51 -13.03
N ALA A 82 9.34 -3.37 -13.25
CA ALA A 82 8.71 -2.07 -13.42
C ALA A 82 7.74 -1.97 -14.61
N GLN A 83 7.86 -2.87 -15.60
CA GLN A 83 6.99 -2.92 -16.79
C GLN A 83 6.20 -4.23 -16.92
N SER A 84 6.38 -5.17 -15.99
CA SER A 84 5.70 -6.46 -16.01
C SER A 84 4.26 -6.33 -15.50
N PRO A 85 3.32 -7.14 -15.99
CA PRO A 85 1.99 -7.25 -15.41
C PRO A 85 2.05 -7.92 -14.03
N LEU A 86 1.06 -7.66 -13.19
CA LEU A 86 1.02 -8.20 -11.82
C LEU A 86 1.03 -9.74 -11.80
N GLU A 87 0.35 -10.37 -12.76
CA GLU A 87 0.30 -11.84 -12.92
C GLU A 87 1.69 -12.46 -13.11
N GLU A 88 2.64 -11.66 -13.62
CA GLU A 88 4.05 -12.02 -13.80
C GLU A 88 4.94 -11.41 -12.70
N ASN A 89 4.37 -11.16 -11.51
CA ASN A 89 5.05 -10.53 -10.37
C ASN A 89 5.47 -9.08 -10.65
N GLY A 90 4.75 -8.38 -11.53
CA GLY A 90 5.01 -6.99 -11.89
C GLY A 90 4.85 -6.01 -10.74
N LEU A 91 5.49 -4.86 -10.90
CA LEU A 91 5.49 -3.82 -9.87
C LEU A 91 4.09 -3.21 -9.71
N THR A 92 3.52 -3.41 -8.53
CA THR A 92 2.23 -2.86 -8.12
C THR A 92 2.33 -2.26 -6.72
N ILE A 93 2.11 -0.95 -6.57
CA ILE A 93 2.05 -0.28 -5.25
C ILE A 93 0.60 -0.19 -4.79
N GLU A 94 0.33 -0.66 -3.58
CA GLU A 94 -1.00 -0.58 -2.94
C GLU A 94 -0.90 0.09 -1.56
N GLY A 95 0.12 -0.25 -0.77
CA GLY A 95 0.32 0.33 0.54
C GLY A 95 1.07 1.67 0.51
N VAL A 96 0.65 2.62 1.35
CA VAL A 96 1.39 3.86 1.57
C VAL A 96 1.37 4.28 3.03
N ALA A 97 2.55 4.55 3.58
CA ALA A 97 2.72 5.15 4.90
C ALA A 97 3.78 6.26 4.85
N VAL A 98 3.85 7.07 5.90
CA VAL A 98 4.95 8.02 6.09
C VAL A 98 5.49 7.84 7.50
N ARG A 99 6.80 7.65 7.61
CA ARG A 99 7.52 7.48 8.87
C ARG A 99 8.91 8.08 8.74
N ASP A 100 9.37 8.76 9.80
CA ASP A 100 10.73 9.33 9.89
C ASP A 100 11.16 10.19 8.68
N GLY A 101 10.22 10.97 8.12
CA GLY A 101 10.49 11.85 6.98
C GLY A 101 10.60 11.15 5.63
N ALA A 102 10.28 9.86 5.54
CA ALA A 102 10.21 9.09 4.30
C ALA A 102 8.79 8.61 4.01
N LEU A 103 8.43 8.62 2.72
CA LEU A 103 7.29 7.88 2.20
C LEU A 103 7.69 6.41 2.03
N LEU A 104 6.83 5.53 2.53
CA LEU A 104 6.96 4.08 2.41
C LEU A 104 5.91 3.61 1.40
N ALA A 105 6.36 3.11 0.26
CA ALA A 105 5.52 2.54 -0.79
C ALA A 105 5.56 1.01 -0.70
N GLY A 106 4.46 0.41 -0.25
CA GLY A 106 4.29 -1.03 -0.09
C GLY A 106 3.92 -1.70 -1.40
N LEU A 107 4.72 -2.69 -1.80
CA LEU A 107 4.54 -3.40 -3.06
C LEU A 107 3.70 -4.66 -2.86
N ARG A 108 2.57 -4.75 -3.56
CA ARG A 108 1.84 -6.02 -3.73
C ARG A 108 2.67 -7.01 -4.54
N GLY A 109 3.30 -6.51 -5.60
CA GLY A 109 4.32 -7.18 -6.39
C GLY A 109 5.38 -6.16 -6.78
N PRO A 110 6.63 -6.56 -7.04
CA PRO A 110 7.15 -7.92 -6.92
C PRO A 110 7.30 -8.40 -5.48
N VAL A 111 7.18 -9.70 -5.28
CA VAL A 111 7.83 -10.40 -4.16
C VAL A 111 9.14 -10.98 -4.68
N LEU A 112 10.25 -10.71 -3.97
CA LEU A 112 11.59 -11.12 -4.37
C LEU A 112 11.89 -12.57 -3.93
N GLU A 113 13.04 -13.09 -4.38
CA GLU A 113 13.54 -14.42 -4.00
C GLU A 113 13.49 -14.66 -2.49
N GLY A 114 13.07 -15.86 -2.09
CA GLY A 114 12.86 -16.20 -0.67
C GLY A 114 11.58 -15.63 -0.06
N ASN A 115 10.55 -15.34 -0.88
CA ASN A 115 9.26 -14.79 -0.45
C ASN A 115 9.38 -13.45 0.29
N ARG A 116 10.27 -12.58 -0.20
CA ARG A 116 10.56 -11.28 0.42
C ARG A 116 9.68 -10.19 -0.18
N ALA A 117 8.65 -9.79 0.54
CA ALA A 117 7.83 -8.64 0.19
C ALA A 117 8.64 -7.35 0.30
N VAL A 118 8.33 -6.36 -0.54
CA VAL A 118 9.15 -5.14 -0.64
C VAL A 118 8.36 -3.90 -0.23
N ILE A 119 9.02 -3.03 0.52
CA ILE A 119 8.58 -1.66 0.74
C ILE A 119 9.71 -0.74 0.27
N LEU A 120 9.41 0.15 -0.67
CA LEU A 120 10.33 1.18 -1.12
C LEU A 120 10.22 2.40 -0.18
N SER A 121 11.30 2.72 0.51
CA SER A 121 11.41 3.91 1.36
C SER A 121 12.08 5.05 0.60
N VAL A 122 11.38 6.17 0.47
CA VAL A 122 11.86 7.36 -0.26
C VAL A 122 11.75 8.61 0.62
N PRO A 123 12.85 9.33 0.87
CA PRO A 123 12.79 10.61 1.58
C PRO A 123 11.80 11.58 0.93
N LEU A 124 10.95 12.22 1.74
CA LEU A 124 9.93 13.16 1.23
C LEU A 124 10.56 14.34 0.46
N GLY A 125 11.76 14.78 0.87
CA GLY A 125 12.51 15.81 0.19
C GLY A 125 12.92 15.44 -1.23
N MET A 126 13.19 14.15 -1.51
CA MET A 126 13.45 13.69 -2.87
C MET A 126 12.19 13.76 -3.73
N LEU A 127 11.05 13.32 -3.19
CA LEU A 127 9.79 13.28 -3.93
C LEU A 127 9.26 14.67 -4.25
N PHE A 128 9.28 15.58 -3.28
CA PHE A 128 8.59 16.86 -3.44
C PHE A 128 9.53 18.03 -3.67
N ASP A 129 10.76 17.99 -3.16
CA ASP A 129 11.67 19.14 -3.13
C ASP A 129 12.93 18.95 -3.99
N HIS A 130 13.04 17.84 -4.73
CA HIS A 130 14.26 17.43 -5.46
C HIS A 130 15.54 17.48 -4.60
N GLY A 131 15.38 17.24 -3.29
CA GLY A 131 16.47 17.26 -2.33
C GLY A 131 17.40 16.05 -2.47
N PRO A 132 18.62 16.12 -1.92
CA PRO A 132 19.53 14.98 -1.88
C PRO A 132 18.98 13.86 -0.99
N GLY A 133 19.34 12.62 -1.29
CA GLY A 133 18.94 11.45 -0.51
C GLY A 133 19.15 10.16 -1.29
N GLY A 134 18.74 9.04 -0.69
CA GLY A 134 18.71 7.74 -1.35
C GLY A 134 17.44 7.00 -0.98
N ALA A 135 16.81 6.38 -1.99
CA ALA A 135 15.74 5.42 -1.74
C ALA A 135 16.34 4.08 -1.32
N THR A 136 15.65 3.37 -0.44
CA THR A 136 16.08 2.08 0.10
C THR A 136 14.95 1.06 0.04
N LEU A 137 15.31 -0.22 -0.02
CA LEU A 137 14.36 -1.32 0.00
C LEU A 137 14.34 -1.97 1.38
N LEU A 138 13.17 -1.94 2.00
CA LEU A 138 12.85 -2.79 3.15
C LEU A 138 12.28 -4.10 2.60
N LYS A 139 12.81 -5.22 3.07
CA LYS A 139 12.40 -6.56 2.64
C LYS A 139 11.81 -7.28 3.83
N LEU A 140 10.55 -7.70 3.74
CA LEU A 140 9.84 -8.34 4.84
C LEU A 140 9.52 -9.80 4.52
N GLU A 141 9.57 -10.66 5.54
CA GLU A 141 9.15 -12.05 5.45
C GLU A 141 7.68 -12.16 5.88
N LEU A 142 6.77 -11.94 4.93
CA LEU A 142 5.32 -11.99 5.18
C LEU A 142 4.72 -13.39 5.01
N GLY A 143 5.59 -14.40 4.86
CA GLY A 143 5.22 -15.80 4.69
C GLY A 143 4.41 -16.07 3.41
N VAL A 144 3.66 -17.17 3.45
CA VAL A 144 2.79 -17.64 2.35
C VAL A 144 1.35 -17.78 2.81
N ASP A 145 0.40 -17.62 1.87
CA ASP A 145 -1.03 -17.85 2.06
C ASP A 145 -1.39 -19.33 2.28
N GLY A 146 -2.68 -19.65 2.38
CA GLY A 146 -3.15 -21.02 2.61
C GLY A 146 -2.86 -22.00 1.47
N GLU A 147 -2.46 -21.50 0.29
CA GLU A 147 -2.13 -22.29 -0.90
C GLU A 147 -0.62 -22.32 -1.18
N GLY A 148 0.18 -21.64 -0.36
CA GLY A 148 1.63 -21.60 -0.49
C GLY A 148 2.16 -20.49 -1.39
N HIS A 149 1.32 -19.55 -1.82
CA HIS A 149 1.78 -18.38 -2.58
C HIS A 149 2.33 -17.31 -1.64
N ALA A 150 3.39 -16.62 -2.08
CA ALA A 150 3.99 -15.56 -1.29
C ALA A 150 3.03 -14.37 -1.10
N ARG A 151 3.12 -13.73 0.07
CA ARG A 151 2.36 -12.50 0.35
C ARG A 151 3.13 -11.24 -0.05
N GLY A 152 2.43 -10.31 -0.68
CA GLY A 152 2.84 -8.92 -0.88
C GLY A 152 2.17 -7.97 0.12
N VAL A 153 2.47 -6.68 -0.02
CA VAL A 153 1.87 -5.61 0.80
C VAL A 153 0.60 -5.09 0.14
N ARG A 154 -0.50 -5.10 0.90
CA ARG A 154 -1.82 -4.59 0.49
C ARG A 154 -2.10 -3.21 1.05
N ASP A 155 -1.72 -2.99 2.31
CA ASP A 155 -1.78 -1.67 2.94
C ASP A 155 -0.63 -1.48 3.94
N LEU A 156 -0.28 -0.22 4.19
CA LEU A 156 0.70 0.18 5.18
C LEU A 156 0.11 1.20 6.14
N LEU A 157 0.34 0.98 7.42
CA LEU A 157 -0.11 1.86 8.48
C LEU A 157 1.03 2.18 9.45
N ALA A 158 1.48 3.43 9.46
CA ALA A 158 2.35 3.92 10.52
C ALA A 158 1.51 4.20 11.77
N TYR A 159 1.78 3.51 12.88
CA TYR A 159 1.04 3.65 14.12
C TYR A 159 1.98 3.52 15.33
N GLN A 160 2.04 4.58 16.14
CA GLN A 160 2.87 4.64 17.36
C GLN A 160 4.34 4.17 17.16
N GLY A 161 4.96 4.60 16.06
CA GLY A 161 6.36 4.25 15.72
C GLY A 161 6.53 2.89 15.03
N LYS A 162 5.54 2.01 15.07
CA LYS A 162 5.51 0.75 14.31
C LYS A 162 4.95 0.98 12.92
N LEU A 163 5.34 0.13 11.97
CA LEU A 163 4.70 0.00 10.68
C LEU A 163 3.93 -1.31 10.66
N LEU A 164 2.61 -1.19 10.57
CA LEU A 164 1.72 -2.32 10.37
C LEU A 164 1.55 -2.56 8.87
N VAL A 165 1.51 -3.83 8.51
CA VAL A 165 1.42 -4.31 7.13
C VAL A 165 0.20 -5.20 7.03
N LEU A 166 -0.78 -4.80 6.22
CA LEU A 166 -1.79 -5.73 5.73
C LEU A 166 -1.14 -6.49 4.58
N ALA A 167 -0.97 -7.79 4.74
CA ALA A 167 -0.33 -8.66 3.76
C ALA A 167 -1.38 -9.60 3.16
N GLY A 168 -1.21 -9.92 1.89
CA GLY A 168 -2.08 -10.86 1.18
C GLY A 168 -1.41 -11.42 -0.08
N PRO A 169 -2.02 -12.39 -0.77
CA PRO A 169 -1.44 -13.02 -1.95
C PRO A 169 -1.10 -11.99 -3.03
N VAL A 170 -0.02 -12.22 -3.81
CA VAL A 170 0.31 -11.33 -4.96
C VAL A 170 -0.81 -11.38 -6.00
N ASN A 171 -1.27 -12.57 -6.34
CA ASN A 171 -2.37 -12.76 -7.27
C ASN A 171 -3.67 -12.96 -6.50
N ASP A 172 -4.76 -12.39 -7.01
CA ASP A 172 -6.07 -12.65 -6.40
C ASP A 172 -6.41 -14.14 -6.55
N PRO A 173 -7.19 -14.71 -5.61
CA PRO A 173 -7.80 -16.02 -5.81
C PRO A 173 -8.58 -16.05 -7.13
N PRO A 174 -8.64 -17.21 -7.82
CA PRO A 174 -9.48 -17.37 -8.99
C PRO A 174 -10.93 -16.95 -8.74
N GLU A 175 -11.60 -16.47 -9.78
CA GLU A 175 -13.00 -16.04 -9.70
C GLU A 175 -13.90 -17.11 -9.06
N GLY A 176 -14.77 -16.68 -8.14
CA GLY A 176 -15.65 -17.55 -7.37
C GLY A 176 -14.98 -18.32 -6.22
N GLN A 177 -13.66 -18.23 -6.03
CA GLN A 177 -13.01 -18.82 -4.86
C GLN A 177 -13.05 -17.88 -3.65
N PRO A 178 -13.45 -18.37 -2.47
CA PRO A 178 -13.46 -17.56 -1.26
C PRO A 178 -12.04 -17.33 -0.75
N ILE A 179 -11.83 -16.20 -0.09
CA ILE A 179 -10.62 -15.97 0.71
C ILE A 179 -10.68 -16.86 1.94
N LYS A 180 -9.64 -17.63 2.20
CA LYS A 180 -9.55 -18.55 3.33
C LYS A 180 -8.90 -17.86 4.53
N LEU A 181 -9.14 -18.44 5.71
CA LEU A 181 -8.48 -18.04 6.95
C LEU A 181 -6.96 -17.99 6.75
N GLY A 182 -6.38 -16.84 7.06
CA GLY A 182 -4.94 -16.63 6.98
C GLY A 182 -4.42 -16.41 5.57
N ASP A 183 -5.24 -16.31 4.51
CA ASP A 183 -4.71 -15.85 3.21
C ASP A 183 -4.18 -14.41 3.34
N TYR A 184 -4.91 -13.60 4.09
CA TYR A 184 -4.50 -12.25 4.50
C TYR A 184 -4.14 -12.25 5.97
N SER A 185 -3.13 -11.46 6.33
CA SER A 185 -2.66 -11.36 7.71
C SER A 185 -2.13 -9.95 7.99
N VAL A 186 -2.18 -9.55 9.25
CA VAL A 186 -1.55 -8.31 9.73
C VAL A 186 -0.21 -8.64 10.35
N PHE A 187 0.81 -7.89 9.95
CA PHE A 187 2.16 -7.96 10.49
C PHE A 187 2.58 -6.61 11.08
N SER A 188 3.60 -6.61 11.95
CA SER A 188 4.41 -5.43 12.24
C SER A 188 5.82 -5.58 11.69
N ASP A 189 6.45 -4.47 11.31
CA ASP A 189 7.85 -4.44 10.94
C ASP A 189 8.80 -4.65 12.13
N GLY A 190 10.02 -5.11 11.84
CA GLY A 190 11.06 -5.50 12.80
C GLY A 190 12.21 -6.23 12.10
N ASP A 191 13.21 -6.69 12.85
CA ASP A 191 14.32 -7.52 12.31
C ASP A 191 13.78 -8.75 11.57
N GLN A 192 12.68 -9.30 12.09
CA GLN A 192 11.77 -10.21 11.40
C GLN A 192 10.36 -9.61 11.50
N ALA A 193 9.58 -9.74 10.43
CA ALA A 193 8.19 -9.27 10.45
C ALA A 193 7.38 -10.16 11.40
N ASP A 194 6.83 -9.56 12.45
CA ASP A 194 6.02 -10.27 13.43
C ASP A 194 4.59 -10.41 12.92
N LYS A 195 4.11 -11.64 12.76
CA LYS A 195 2.70 -11.87 12.48
C LYS A 195 1.86 -11.56 13.72
N LEU A 196 0.91 -10.64 13.58
CA LEU A 196 0.02 -10.19 14.65
C LEU A 196 -1.35 -10.86 14.61
N LEU A 197 -1.88 -11.08 13.40
CA LEU A 197 -3.21 -11.62 13.19
C LEU A 197 -3.30 -12.33 11.83
N ASP A 198 -3.78 -13.57 11.81
CA ASP A 198 -4.34 -14.16 10.59
C ASP A 198 -5.80 -13.71 10.47
N LEU A 199 -6.18 -13.14 9.33
CA LEU A 199 -7.54 -12.67 9.11
C LEU A 199 -8.47 -13.84 8.79
N GLU A 200 -9.73 -13.72 9.19
CA GLU A 200 -10.76 -14.72 8.92
C GLU A 200 -10.96 -14.94 7.41
N GLY A 201 -11.65 -16.02 7.05
CA GLY A 201 -12.08 -16.21 5.67
C GLY A 201 -13.20 -15.25 5.30
N TYR A 202 -13.21 -14.80 4.05
CA TYR A 202 -14.22 -13.89 3.50
C TYR A 202 -14.90 -14.50 2.28
N GLY A 203 -16.01 -13.90 1.85
CA GLY A 203 -16.72 -14.33 0.64
C GLY A 203 -15.84 -14.26 -0.61
N ALA A 204 -16.30 -14.88 -1.69
CA ALA A 204 -15.69 -14.67 -3.00
C ALA A 204 -15.72 -13.18 -3.34
N GLU A 205 -14.63 -12.68 -3.95
CA GLU A 205 -14.49 -11.30 -4.43
C GLU A 205 -14.43 -10.19 -3.37
N ILE A 206 -14.45 -10.51 -2.07
CA ILE A 206 -14.36 -9.52 -0.99
C ILE A 206 -12.92 -9.49 -0.45
N LYS A 207 -12.13 -8.48 -0.84
CA LYS A 207 -10.67 -8.46 -0.55
C LYS A 207 -10.34 -7.41 0.50
N PRO A 208 -9.63 -7.75 1.59
CA PRO A 208 -9.08 -6.76 2.51
C PRO A 208 -8.07 -5.86 1.79
N GLU A 209 -8.32 -4.56 1.77
CA GLU A 209 -7.48 -3.58 1.04
C GLU A 209 -7.00 -2.43 1.93
N ALA A 210 -7.58 -2.21 3.12
CA ALA A 210 -7.08 -1.18 4.02
C ALA A 210 -7.30 -1.49 5.50
N LEU A 211 -6.39 -0.97 6.32
CA LEU A 211 -6.42 -1.08 7.78
C LEU A 211 -6.44 0.32 8.41
N LEU A 212 -7.53 0.66 9.10
CA LEU A 212 -7.71 1.95 9.76
C LEU A 212 -7.68 1.79 11.29
N PRO A 213 -6.73 2.39 12.02
CA PRO A 213 -6.70 2.27 13.48
C PRO A 213 -7.83 3.10 14.10
N LEU A 214 -8.54 2.52 15.07
CA LEU A 214 -9.55 3.21 15.86
C LEU A 214 -9.02 3.66 17.23
N GLY A 215 -8.10 2.89 17.79
CA GLY A 215 -7.51 3.17 19.09
C GLY A 215 -6.95 1.92 19.74
N GLU A 216 -6.15 2.11 20.77
CA GLU A 216 -5.56 1.04 21.56
C GLU A 216 -6.19 1.01 22.95
N ALA A 217 -6.52 -0.19 23.43
CA ALA A 217 -6.94 -0.45 24.80
C ALA A 217 -6.31 -1.77 25.26
N ASP A 218 -5.81 -1.80 26.50
CA ASP A 218 -5.26 -3.00 27.13
C ASP A 218 -4.15 -3.71 26.30
N GLY A 219 -3.31 -2.93 25.62
CA GLY A 219 -2.20 -3.43 24.78
C GLY A 219 -2.65 -4.03 23.44
N ARG A 220 -3.92 -3.81 23.06
CA ARG A 220 -4.51 -4.33 21.83
C ARG A 220 -4.97 -3.17 20.95
N LEU A 221 -4.56 -3.20 19.69
CA LEU A 221 -5.03 -2.26 18.69
C LEU A 221 -6.37 -2.72 18.16
N ARG A 222 -7.38 -1.88 18.28
CA ARG A 222 -8.65 -2.00 17.57
C ARG A 222 -8.54 -1.23 16.26
N ALA A 223 -8.85 -1.89 15.15
CA ALA A 223 -8.84 -1.31 13.82
C ALA A 223 -10.10 -1.69 13.02
N LEU A 224 -10.37 -0.96 11.94
CA LEU A 224 -11.31 -1.35 10.90
C LEU A 224 -10.54 -1.92 9.72
N LEU A 225 -10.93 -3.11 9.31
CA LEU A 225 -10.59 -3.67 8.02
C LEU A 225 -11.62 -3.17 7.00
N LEU A 226 -11.13 -2.67 5.87
CA LEU A 226 -11.93 -2.20 4.75
C LEU A 226 -11.66 -3.08 3.53
N PHE A 227 -12.69 -3.30 2.73
CA PHE A 227 -12.66 -4.23 1.61
C PHE A 227 -12.91 -3.53 0.28
N ASP A 228 -12.29 -4.03 -0.77
CA ASP A 228 -12.73 -3.77 -2.14
C ASP A 228 -13.88 -4.71 -2.52
N GLY A 229 -14.81 -4.21 -3.34
CA GLY A 229 -16.03 -4.88 -3.79
C GLY A 229 -17.31 -4.41 -3.09
N PRO A 230 -17.51 -4.68 -1.77
CA PRO A 230 -18.74 -4.31 -1.08
C PRO A 230 -19.02 -2.81 -1.03
N ALA A 231 -20.31 -2.45 -1.05
CA ALA A 231 -20.73 -1.05 -0.88
C ALA A 231 -20.22 -0.48 0.46
N GLY A 232 -19.56 0.68 0.38
CA GLY A 232 -18.97 1.33 1.54
C GLY A 232 -17.78 0.59 2.16
N GLY A 233 -17.20 -0.39 1.45
CA GLY A 233 -16.03 -1.15 1.87
C GLY A 233 -16.22 -2.04 3.09
N GLN A 234 -17.48 -2.32 3.49
CA GLN A 234 -17.87 -3.21 4.59
C GLN A 234 -16.93 -3.13 5.83
N PRO A 235 -16.90 -2.00 6.55
CA PRO A 235 -15.96 -1.81 7.65
C PRO A 235 -16.15 -2.89 8.73
N THR A 236 -15.13 -3.72 8.92
CA THR A 236 -15.18 -4.87 9.82
C THR A 236 -14.17 -4.67 10.95
N PRO A 237 -14.58 -4.66 12.23
CA PRO A 237 -13.67 -4.48 13.34
C PRO A 237 -12.75 -5.69 13.50
N VAL A 238 -11.46 -5.42 13.69
CA VAL A 238 -10.44 -6.41 14.06
C VAL A 238 -9.66 -5.91 15.26
N GLU A 239 -9.13 -6.84 16.05
CA GLU A 239 -8.38 -6.52 17.25
C GLU A 239 -7.21 -7.47 17.48
N PHE A 240 -6.01 -6.92 17.68
CA PHE A 240 -4.78 -7.70 17.83
C PHE A 240 -3.77 -6.99 18.73
N GLY A 241 -2.90 -7.76 19.37
CA GLY A 241 -1.86 -7.22 20.25
C GLY A 241 -0.71 -6.61 19.45
N LEU A 242 -0.23 -5.45 19.89
CA LEU A 242 1.03 -4.88 19.41
C LEU A 242 2.14 -5.45 20.29
N LYS A 243 2.79 -6.53 19.84
CA LYS A 243 3.93 -7.11 20.57
C LYS A 243 5.07 -6.09 20.74
#